data_AF-A0A7K2LR28-F1
#
_entry.id   AF-A0A7K2LR28-F1
#
_cell.length_a   1.000
_cell.length_b   1.000
_cell.length_c   1.000
_cell.angle_alpha   90.00
_cell.angle_beta   90.00
_cell.angle_gamma   90.00
#
_symmetry.space_group_name_H-M   'P 1'
#
loop_
_entity.id
_entity.type
_entity.pdbx_description
1 polymer ?
#
loop_
_entity_poly.entity_id
_entity_poly.type
_entity_poly.pdbx_seq_one_letter_code
_entity_poly.pdbx_strand_id
1 'polypeptide(L)'
;MAQCGYCRPGQIMAAVAKVRQARAAGHEIGDADLDEIRDICRCGTYHRIREAIRAGAARMCRPAAAGHGTHDTTSSLTQFTLPSDRVIRAQTAKVFQQNGWTAHAVQSAQGHGKAKPQPVPTRIGDPSTIKHVFLIVKENRTYDQVLGDMPEGNGDPSLTQFGENVTPNQHALAQQFGLYDNTYDIGTNSAEGHNWLMQADNPEYTESSAGEYKRSYDTEDDALGHQKTGFLWTGAQAAGKSVRDFGEFQQFLTKPSGASWQNLYCDAKNMDATGQGTAYPLNSSSPIPSLNSVSVPGFPKFDTSVPDVYRYEIWKQDFEKNGPANLNMFWLSSDHTGGPAGPAAQVADNDLATGKIIDRISHSKYWKDSAIFVVEDDSQAGLDHVDGHRAPVQIISPWAQHGTVDSHYYSQITMIRTIEQILGIHPMNQKDSAATPMRDAFTRRPDYTPFTALPNRTSLTDGLKTPPSCGVDAPAAQDPKAAVVPSTKVPADKKSLAAAWDAWKSEQRLTGPHAVPDYANPAQMNHLTWYQTHNWARPYPGEKKIYAPNDVPGAFIPSAESDG
;
A
#
# COMPACT_ATOMS: atom_id res chain seq x y z
N MET A 1 -6.04 4.08 -43.25
CA MET A 1 -6.31 4.58 -41.87
C MET A 1 -7.60 3.96 -41.39
N ALA A 2 -7.55 3.08 -40.39
CA ALA A 2 -8.75 2.59 -39.73
C ALA A 2 -9.18 3.63 -38.69
N GLN A 3 -10.40 4.16 -38.79
CA GLN A 3 -11.00 5.14 -37.85
C GLN A 3 -11.33 4.53 -36.48
N CYS A 4 -10.43 3.72 -35.93
CA CYS A 4 -10.70 2.89 -34.76
C CYS A 4 -10.67 3.65 -33.43
N GLY A 5 -10.18 4.89 -33.41
CA GLY A 5 -10.08 5.70 -32.19
C GLY A 5 -11.42 6.19 -31.63
N TYR A 6 -12.46 6.32 -32.46
CA TYR A 6 -13.80 6.75 -32.00
C TYR A 6 -14.76 5.57 -31.75
N CYS A 7 -14.58 4.45 -32.47
CA CYS A 7 -15.50 3.30 -32.41
C CYS A 7 -15.22 2.38 -31.20
N ARG A 8 -13.95 2.16 -30.83
CA ARG A 8 -13.60 1.19 -29.77
C ARG A 8 -14.09 1.65 -28.38
N PRO A 9 -13.89 2.90 -27.94
CA PRO A 9 -14.40 3.33 -26.64
C PRO A 9 -15.93 3.28 -26.56
N GLY A 10 -16.63 3.73 -27.60
CA GLY A 10 -18.10 3.63 -27.69
C GLY A 10 -18.60 2.19 -27.57
N GLN A 11 -17.99 1.28 -28.34
CA GLN A 11 -18.30 -0.15 -28.33
C GLN A 11 -18.06 -0.81 -26.96
N ILE A 12 -16.95 -0.48 -26.29
CA ILE A 12 -16.64 -1.00 -24.95
C ILE A 12 -17.71 -0.51 -23.96
N MET A 13 -18.06 0.77 -23.98
CA MET A 13 -19.04 1.35 -23.06
C MET A 13 -20.44 0.77 -23.29
N ALA A 14 -20.89 0.64 -24.55
CA ALA A 14 -22.18 0.04 -24.89
C ALA A 14 -22.25 -1.44 -24.49
N ALA A 15 -21.15 -2.18 -24.69
CA ALA A 15 -21.03 -3.56 -24.24
C ALA A 15 -21.14 -3.69 -22.72
N VAL A 16 -20.39 -2.90 -21.95
CA VAL A 16 -20.42 -2.92 -20.48
C VAL A 16 -21.82 -2.59 -19.96
N ALA A 17 -22.45 -1.55 -20.50
CA ALA A 17 -23.81 -1.18 -20.15
C ALA A 17 -24.81 -2.32 -20.44
N LYS A 18 -24.68 -2.96 -21.61
CA LYS A 18 -25.56 -4.07 -22.00
C LYS A 18 -25.39 -5.30 -21.12
N VAL A 19 -24.14 -5.64 -20.77
CA VAL A 19 -23.85 -6.73 -19.82
C VAL A 19 -24.45 -6.45 -18.45
N ARG A 20 -24.35 -5.22 -17.95
CA ARG A 20 -25.00 -4.82 -16.68
C ARG A 20 -26.52 -4.89 -16.78
N GLN A 21 -27.12 -4.49 -17.90
CA GLN A 21 -28.56 -4.57 -18.14
C GLN A 21 -29.07 -6.01 -18.14
N ALA A 22 -28.42 -6.92 -18.87
CA ALA A 22 -28.78 -8.34 -18.90
C ALA A 22 -28.72 -8.96 -17.48
N ARG A 23 -27.68 -8.62 -16.71
CA ARG A 23 -27.53 -9.06 -15.32
C ARG A 23 -28.60 -8.49 -14.40
N ALA A 24 -28.91 -7.21 -14.51
CA ALA A 24 -29.99 -6.58 -13.73
C ALA A 24 -31.36 -7.22 -14.05
N ALA A 25 -31.53 -7.73 -15.27
CA ALA A 25 -32.69 -8.51 -15.70
C ALA A 25 -32.60 -10.01 -15.32
N GLY A 26 -31.53 -10.45 -14.66
CA GLY A 26 -31.38 -11.81 -14.11
C GLY A 26 -30.90 -12.87 -15.10
N HIS A 27 -30.28 -12.49 -16.23
CA HIS A 27 -29.75 -13.44 -17.22
C HIS A 27 -28.34 -13.10 -17.72
N GLU A 28 -27.69 -14.07 -18.35
CA GLU A 28 -26.41 -13.86 -19.03
C GLU A 28 -26.60 -13.16 -20.38
N ILE A 29 -25.55 -12.47 -20.85
CA ILE A 29 -25.54 -11.77 -22.13
C ILE A 29 -25.75 -12.78 -23.29
N GLY A 30 -26.83 -12.62 -24.04
CA GLY A 30 -27.20 -13.43 -25.19
C GLY A 30 -27.01 -12.72 -26.52
N ASP A 31 -27.27 -13.40 -27.64
CA ASP A 31 -27.18 -12.76 -28.96
C ASP A 31 -28.22 -11.65 -29.12
N ALA A 32 -29.42 -11.82 -28.54
CA ALA A 32 -30.46 -10.80 -28.53
C ALA A 32 -29.99 -9.50 -27.88
N ASP A 33 -29.27 -9.57 -26.75
CA ASP A 33 -28.71 -8.39 -26.07
C ASP A 33 -27.64 -7.69 -26.94
N LEU A 34 -26.79 -8.49 -27.58
CA LEU A 34 -25.70 -8.00 -28.44
C LEU A 34 -26.23 -7.36 -29.73
N ASP A 35 -27.41 -7.78 -30.20
CA ASP A 35 -28.09 -7.19 -31.36
C ASP A 35 -28.70 -5.81 -31.06
N GLU A 36 -28.87 -5.48 -29.78
CA GLU A 36 -29.31 -4.15 -29.35
C GLU A 36 -28.18 -3.11 -29.33
N ILE A 37 -26.91 -3.53 -29.40
CA ILE A 37 -25.77 -2.61 -29.47
C ILE A 37 -25.77 -1.98 -30.87
N ARG A 38 -25.96 -0.65 -30.93
CA ARG A 38 -26.14 0.11 -32.19
C ARG A 38 -24.84 0.66 -32.78
N ASP A 39 -23.70 0.39 -32.15
CA ASP A 39 -22.41 0.84 -32.63
C ASP A 39 -22.05 0.18 -33.97
N ILE A 40 -21.89 0.99 -35.01
CA ILE A 40 -21.54 0.48 -36.35
C ILE A 40 -20.05 0.14 -36.39
N CYS A 41 -19.75 -1.15 -36.45
CA CYS A 41 -18.41 -1.66 -36.74
C CYS A 41 -18.13 -1.58 -38.25
N ARG A 42 -17.31 -0.60 -38.67
CA ARG A 42 -16.93 -0.43 -40.08
C ARG A 42 -15.77 -1.31 -40.54
N CYS A 43 -15.06 -1.95 -39.61
CA CYS A 43 -13.88 -2.78 -39.90
C CYS A 43 -14.18 -4.29 -40.03
N GLY A 44 -15.46 -4.71 -39.93
CA GLY A 44 -15.86 -6.11 -40.15
C GLY A 44 -15.53 -7.07 -39.00
N THR A 45 -15.01 -6.59 -37.87
CA THR A 45 -14.59 -7.42 -36.73
C THR A 45 -15.70 -7.65 -35.69
N TYR A 46 -16.97 -7.35 -36.00
CA TYR A 46 -18.07 -7.40 -35.04
C TYR A 46 -18.27 -8.77 -34.39
N HIS A 47 -17.98 -9.86 -35.09
CA HIS A 47 -18.01 -11.21 -34.53
C HIS A 47 -16.99 -11.39 -33.38
N ARG A 48 -15.75 -10.90 -33.55
CA ARG A 48 -14.72 -10.90 -32.51
C ARG A 48 -15.09 -10.00 -31.34
N ILE A 49 -15.75 -8.87 -31.62
CA ILE A 49 -16.28 -7.99 -30.58
C ILE A 49 -17.32 -8.73 -29.74
N ARG A 50 -18.29 -9.43 -30.36
CA ARG A 50 -19.30 -10.22 -29.62
C ARG A 50 -18.66 -11.30 -28.75
N GLU A 51 -17.67 -12.01 -29.26
CA GLU A 51 -16.89 -12.99 -28.48
C GLU A 51 -16.17 -12.32 -27.29
N ALA A 52 -15.53 -11.16 -27.53
CA ALA A 52 -14.88 -10.39 -26.48
C ALA A 52 -15.87 -9.88 -25.42
N ILE A 53 -17.09 -9.48 -25.81
CA ILE A 53 -18.14 -9.06 -24.87
C ILE A 53 -18.59 -10.24 -24.02
N ARG A 54 -18.79 -11.43 -24.60
CA ARG A 54 -19.14 -12.64 -23.84
C ARG A 54 -18.03 -13.04 -22.87
N ALA A 55 -16.78 -13.03 -23.34
CA ALA A 55 -15.61 -13.31 -22.50
C ALA A 55 -15.46 -12.27 -21.37
N GLY A 56 -15.65 -10.99 -21.68
CA GLY A 56 -15.66 -9.90 -20.71
C GLY A 56 -16.81 -10.04 -19.70
N ALA A 57 -18.02 -10.38 -20.15
CA ALA A 57 -19.18 -10.59 -19.30
C ALA A 57 -19.01 -11.78 -18.35
N ALA A 58 -18.35 -12.86 -18.77
CA ALA A 58 -17.99 -13.96 -17.89
C ALA A 58 -16.96 -13.53 -16.83
N ARG A 59 -16.10 -12.56 -17.15
CA ARG A 59 -15.04 -12.03 -16.26
C ARG A 59 -15.52 -10.91 -15.34
N MET A 60 -16.50 -10.11 -15.74
CA MET A 60 -17.12 -9.07 -14.92
C MET A 60 -17.89 -9.65 -13.70
N CYS A 61 -17.95 -10.98 -13.52
CA CYS A 61 -18.88 -11.70 -12.64
C CYS A 61 -18.52 -11.64 -11.15
N ARG A 62 -17.95 -10.53 -10.65
CA ARG A 62 -17.91 -10.29 -9.19
C ARG A 62 -19.23 -9.64 -8.76
N PRO A 63 -20.01 -10.29 -7.88
CA PRO A 63 -21.17 -9.66 -7.27
C PRO A 63 -20.73 -8.43 -6.47
N ALA A 64 -21.51 -7.34 -6.50
CA ALA A 64 -21.25 -6.17 -5.65
C ALA A 64 -21.23 -6.51 -4.13
N ALA A 65 -21.79 -7.66 -3.74
CA ALA A 65 -21.76 -8.18 -2.38
C ALA A 65 -20.39 -8.78 -1.96
N ALA A 66 -19.39 -8.79 -2.84
CA ALA A 66 -18.08 -9.39 -2.58
C ALA A 66 -17.03 -8.40 -2.02
N GLY A 67 -17.36 -7.11 -1.94
CA GLY A 67 -16.37 -6.03 -1.76
C GLY A 67 -15.77 -5.57 -3.09
N HIS A 68 -14.95 -4.53 -3.02
CA HIS A 68 -14.28 -3.85 -4.11
C HIS A 68 -12.77 -4.12 -4.03
N GLY A 69 -12.17 -4.56 -5.14
CA GLY A 69 -10.72 -4.58 -5.31
C GLY A 69 -10.20 -3.31 -5.98
N THR A 70 -8.94 -2.96 -5.77
CA THR A 70 -8.28 -1.76 -6.33
C THR A 70 -8.44 -1.66 -7.85
N HIS A 71 -8.36 -2.81 -8.54
CA HIS A 71 -8.49 -2.89 -10.00
C HIS A 71 -9.95 -3.03 -10.50
N ASP A 72 -10.94 -3.05 -9.61
CA ASP A 72 -12.36 -3.16 -9.99
C ASP A 72 -12.84 -1.81 -10.55
N THR A 73 -12.63 -1.59 -11.85
CA THR A 73 -13.02 -0.34 -12.50
C THR A 73 -14.53 -0.32 -12.80
N THR A 74 -15.24 0.66 -12.24
CA THR A 74 -16.62 0.99 -12.63
C THR A 74 -16.64 2.21 -13.55
N SER A 75 -16.73 1.99 -14.86
CA SER A 75 -16.92 3.10 -15.81
C SER A 75 -18.36 3.60 -15.81
N SER A 76 -18.54 4.92 -15.94
CA SER A 76 -19.81 5.59 -16.20
C SER A 76 -19.73 6.42 -17.49
N LEU A 77 -20.86 6.57 -18.20
CA LEU A 77 -20.94 7.42 -19.40
C LEU A 77 -21.79 8.63 -19.08
N THR A 78 -21.22 9.82 -19.22
CA THR A 78 -21.95 11.09 -19.12
C THR A 78 -21.94 11.78 -20.48
N GLN A 79 -23.11 12.00 -21.06
CA GLN A 79 -23.26 12.83 -22.26
C GLN A 79 -23.68 14.24 -21.84
N PHE A 80 -22.99 15.25 -22.35
CA PHE A 80 -23.38 16.65 -22.15
C PHE A 80 -23.14 17.45 -23.43
N THR A 81 -23.88 18.55 -23.59
CA THR A 81 -23.64 19.51 -24.68
C THR A 81 -22.49 20.43 -24.27
N LEU A 82 -21.47 20.56 -25.14
CA LEU A 82 -20.35 21.46 -24.87
C LEU A 82 -20.89 22.90 -24.67
N PRO A 83 -20.61 23.55 -23.51
CA PRO A 83 -21.06 24.92 -23.30
C PRO A 83 -20.37 25.89 -24.25
N SER A 84 -20.97 27.07 -24.48
CA SER A 84 -20.28 28.15 -25.21
C SER A 84 -18.98 28.56 -24.52
N ASP A 85 -18.00 29.08 -25.28
CA ASP A 85 -16.73 29.57 -24.74
C ASP A 85 -16.88 30.58 -23.59
N ARG A 86 -17.93 31.39 -23.60
CA ARG A 86 -18.23 32.34 -22.51
C ARG A 86 -18.54 31.62 -21.20
N VAL A 87 -19.28 30.51 -21.27
CA VAL A 87 -19.62 29.69 -20.10
C VAL A 87 -18.37 28.96 -19.62
N ILE A 88 -17.59 28.37 -20.53
CA ILE A 88 -16.33 27.68 -20.19
C ILE A 88 -15.40 28.64 -19.42
N ARG A 89 -15.15 29.85 -19.95
CA ARG A 89 -14.30 30.85 -19.27
C ARG A 89 -14.79 31.19 -17.84
N ALA A 90 -16.09 31.32 -17.64
CA ALA A 90 -16.65 31.58 -16.31
C ALA A 90 -16.51 30.37 -15.37
N GLN A 91 -16.66 29.15 -15.89
CA GLN A 91 -16.52 27.92 -15.14
C GLN A 91 -15.06 27.58 -14.79
N THR A 92 -14.08 27.96 -15.63
CA THR A 92 -12.66 27.73 -15.36
C THR A 92 -12.24 28.32 -14.00
N ALA A 93 -12.63 29.57 -13.70
CA ALA A 93 -12.31 30.18 -12.42
C ALA A 93 -12.92 29.42 -11.23
N LYS A 94 -14.14 28.89 -11.39
CA LYS A 94 -14.80 28.06 -10.38
C LYS A 94 -14.06 26.74 -10.17
N VAL A 95 -13.61 26.08 -11.25
CA VAL A 95 -12.82 24.84 -11.18
C VAL A 95 -11.51 25.06 -10.44
N PHE A 96 -10.79 26.15 -10.73
CA PHE A 96 -9.55 26.49 -10.02
C PHE A 96 -9.79 26.72 -8.52
N GLN A 97 -10.86 27.44 -8.17
CA GLN A 97 -11.23 27.66 -6.78
C GLN A 97 -11.61 26.36 -6.06
N GLN A 98 -12.39 25.49 -6.72
CA GLN A 98 -12.86 24.22 -6.14
C GLN A 98 -11.75 23.18 -5.98
N ASN A 99 -10.77 23.16 -6.88
CA ASN A 99 -9.60 22.28 -6.78
C ASN A 99 -8.48 22.87 -5.92
N GLY A 100 -8.69 24.04 -5.32
CA GLY A 100 -7.65 24.69 -4.51
C GLY A 100 -6.45 25.17 -5.31
N TRP A 101 -6.51 25.23 -6.65
CA TRP A 101 -5.44 25.71 -7.53
C TRP A 101 -5.38 27.24 -7.56
N THR A 102 -5.19 27.85 -6.40
CA THR A 102 -5.17 29.31 -6.23
C THR A 102 -3.79 29.76 -5.73
N ALA A 103 -3.47 31.04 -5.92
CA ALA A 103 -2.23 31.62 -5.39
C ALA A 103 -2.11 31.56 -3.85
N HIS A 104 -3.17 31.18 -3.15
CA HIS A 104 -3.22 31.07 -1.69
C HIS A 104 -3.20 29.62 -1.18
N ALA A 105 -3.13 28.62 -2.06
CA ALA A 105 -3.10 27.20 -1.71
C ALA A 105 -1.89 26.84 -0.81
N VAL A 106 -0.76 27.47 -1.11
CA VAL A 106 0.47 27.36 -0.31
C VAL A 106 0.81 28.74 0.22
N GLN A 107 0.79 28.85 1.55
CA GLN A 107 1.25 30.05 2.23
C GLN A 107 2.56 29.75 2.92
N SER A 108 3.54 30.63 2.74
CA SER A 108 4.85 30.54 3.41
C SER A 108 4.96 31.62 4.48
N ALA A 109 5.67 31.32 5.57
CA ALA A 109 6.02 32.31 6.57
C ALA A 109 6.95 33.37 5.96
N GLN A 110 6.71 34.65 6.28
CA GLN A 110 7.59 35.75 5.88
C GLN A 110 8.51 36.14 7.05
N GLY A 111 9.82 35.86 6.92
CA GLY A 111 10.85 36.26 7.88
C GLY A 111 10.77 35.55 9.24
N HIS A 112 11.47 36.10 10.24
CA HIS A 112 11.49 35.58 11.62
C HIS A 112 10.20 35.96 12.37
N GLY A 113 9.08 35.35 11.97
CA GLY A 113 7.77 35.56 12.58
C GLY A 113 7.71 35.07 14.03
N LYS A 114 6.90 35.73 14.87
CA LYS A 114 6.58 35.32 16.26
C LYS A 114 5.52 34.20 16.36
N ALA A 115 5.40 33.37 15.32
CA ALA A 115 4.37 32.34 15.28
C ALA A 115 4.62 31.32 16.41
N LYS A 116 3.57 30.99 17.16
CA LYS A 116 3.66 29.96 18.21
C LYS A 116 3.76 28.59 17.53
N PRO A 117 4.66 27.70 17.98
CA PRO A 117 4.74 26.34 17.45
C PRO A 117 3.39 25.63 17.46
N GLN A 118 3.08 24.91 16.39
CA GLN A 118 1.88 24.07 16.24
C GLN A 118 2.29 22.67 15.79
N PRO A 119 1.52 21.59 16.06
CA PRO A 119 1.84 20.26 15.52
C PRO A 119 1.99 20.28 14.00
N VAL A 120 0.95 20.76 13.31
CA VAL A 120 0.97 21.01 11.87
C VAL A 120 0.88 22.53 11.67
N PRO A 121 1.95 23.22 11.27
CA PRO A 121 1.95 24.67 11.01
C PRO A 121 0.97 25.07 9.89
N THR A 122 0.33 26.23 9.99
CA THR A 122 -0.60 26.72 8.95
C THR A 122 0.13 27.13 7.67
N ARG A 123 1.28 27.77 7.84
CA ARG A 123 2.12 28.23 6.75
C ARG A 123 3.43 27.45 6.76
N ILE A 124 3.94 27.15 5.57
CA ILE A 124 5.23 26.50 5.38
C ILE A 124 6.32 27.39 6.01
N GLY A 125 7.16 26.78 6.84
CA GLY A 125 8.25 27.45 7.55
C GLY A 125 7.86 28.09 8.89
N ASP A 126 6.58 28.16 9.27
CA ASP A 126 6.22 28.44 10.66
C ASP A 126 6.70 27.27 11.56
N PRO A 127 7.06 27.51 12.83
CA PRO A 127 7.63 26.48 13.68
C PRO A 127 6.62 25.37 13.99
N SER A 128 7.08 24.11 13.95
CA SER A 128 6.32 22.96 14.44
C SER A 128 6.71 22.57 15.88
N THR A 129 5.77 21.99 16.64
CA THR A 129 6.09 21.29 17.89
C THR A 129 6.74 19.92 17.64
N ILE A 130 6.60 19.38 16.43
CA ILE A 130 7.21 18.14 15.97
C ILE A 130 8.51 18.48 15.23
N LYS A 131 9.55 17.69 15.47
CA LYS A 131 10.89 17.83 14.85
C LYS A 131 11.33 16.59 14.10
N HIS A 132 10.81 15.43 14.49
CA HIS A 132 11.16 14.14 13.93
C HIS A 132 9.91 13.50 13.33
N VAL A 133 9.92 13.29 12.02
CA VAL A 133 8.89 12.56 11.30
C VAL A 133 9.46 11.20 10.92
N PHE A 134 8.69 10.15 11.18
CA PHE A 134 8.97 8.78 10.76
C PHE A 134 7.86 8.37 9.80
N LEU A 135 8.20 8.05 8.56
CA LEU A 135 7.29 7.52 7.56
C LEU A 135 7.61 6.04 7.38
N ILE A 136 6.73 5.18 7.90
CA ILE A 136 6.84 3.72 7.79
C ILE A 136 5.91 3.27 6.68
N VAL A 137 6.50 2.85 5.56
CA VAL A 137 5.79 2.30 4.40
C VAL A 137 5.72 0.78 4.54
N LYS A 138 4.51 0.25 4.40
CA LYS A 138 4.11 -1.17 4.43
C LYS A 138 3.54 -1.58 3.06
N GLU A 139 3.15 -2.84 2.91
CA GLU A 139 2.80 -3.44 1.60
C GLU A 139 1.35 -3.97 1.46
N ASN A 140 0.65 -3.40 0.46
CA ASN A 140 -0.56 -3.89 -0.23
C ASN A 140 -1.80 -4.24 0.62
N ARG A 141 -2.21 -3.47 1.64
CA ARG A 141 -3.39 -3.85 2.47
C ARG A 141 -4.58 -2.93 2.32
N THR A 142 -5.75 -3.53 2.08
CA THR A 142 -7.03 -2.82 2.22
C THR A 142 -7.41 -2.65 3.70
N TYR A 143 -8.14 -1.59 4.03
CA TYR A 143 -8.60 -1.31 5.39
C TYR A 143 -9.33 -2.50 6.02
N ASP A 144 -10.34 -3.07 5.35
CA ASP A 144 -11.14 -4.15 5.94
C ASP A 144 -10.35 -5.45 6.19
N GLN A 145 -9.28 -5.67 5.43
CA GLN A 145 -8.45 -6.86 5.56
C GLN A 145 -7.71 -6.89 6.91
N VAL A 146 -7.40 -5.72 7.47
CA VAL A 146 -6.66 -5.55 8.73
C VAL A 146 -7.57 -5.08 9.87
N LEU A 147 -8.35 -4.01 9.66
CA LEU A 147 -9.12 -3.32 10.70
C LEU A 147 -10.64 -3.49 10.52
N GLY A 148 -11.09 -4.36 9.61
CA GLY A 148 -12.52 -4.61 9.37
C GLY A 148 -13.24 -5.19 10.60
N ASP A 149 -12.52 -5.83 11.51
CA ASP A 149 -13.03 -6.37 12.77
C ASP A 149 -13.05 -5.37 13.95
N MET A 150 -12.64 -4.10 13.73
CA MET A 150 -12.80 -3.03 14.71
C MET A 150 -14.21 -2.40 14.63
N PRO A 151 -15.10 -2.65 15.62
CA PRO A 151 -16.49 -2.21 15.55
C PRO A 151 -16.67 -0.68 15.66
N GLU A 152 -15.64 0.04 16.10
CA GLU A 152 -15.67 1.51 16.22
C GLU A 152 -15.61 2.22 14.86
N GLY A 153 -14.96 1.62 13.86
CA GLY A 153 -14.79 2.20 12.53
C GLY A 153 -15.81 1.67 11.53
N ASN A 154 -15.81 2.26 10.33
CA ASN A 154 -16.56 1.77 9.19
C ASN A 154 -15.85 0.54 8.57
N GLY A 155 -15.89 -0.61 9.25
CA GLY A 155 -15.26 -1.86 8.80
C GLY A 155 -16.26 -2.97 8.46
N ASP A 156 -15.88 -3.90 7.58
CA ASP A 156 -16.59 -5.17 7.34
C ASP A 156 -15.78 -6.38 7.87
N PRO A 157 -16.17 -6.97 9.02
CA PRO A 157 -15.48 -8.13 9.60
C PRO A 157 -15.49 -9.37 8.71
N SER A 158 -16.35 -9.45 7.69
CA SER A 158 -16.40 -10.60 6.77
C SER A 158 -15.25 -10.60 5.75
N LEU A 159 -14.59 -9.46 5.56
CA LEU A 159 -13.42 -9.29 4.68
C LEU A 159 -12.09 -9.32 5.45
N THR A 160 -12.12 -9.33 6.78
CA THR A 160 -10.92 -9.36 7.63
C THR A 160 -10.17 -10.68 7.50
N GLN A 161 -8.91 -10.58 7.07
CA GLN A 161 -7.99 -11.72 6.95
C GLN A 161 -6.90 -11.71 8.02
N PHE A 162 -6.55 -10.51 8.51
CA PHE A 162 -5.44 -10.28 9.44
C PHE A 162 -5.90 -9.46 10.66
N GLY A 163 -6.99 -9.90 11.29
CA GLY A 163 -7.58 -9.25 12.47
C GLY A 163 -6.69 -9.29 13.71
N GLU A 164 -7.22 -8.91 14.87
CA GLU A 164 -6.43 -8.58 16.07
C GLU A 164 -5.43 -9.66 16.54
N ASN A 165 -5.71 -10.95 16.36
CA ASN A 165 -4.75 -12.00 16.72
C ASN A 165 -3.57 -12.14 15.75
N VAL A 166 -3.67 -11.57 14.55
CA VAL A 166 -2.56 -11.43 13.59
C VAL A 166 -1.86 -10.09 13.76
N THR A 167 -2.62 -9.00 13.95
CA THR A 167 -2.10 -7.63 14.02
C THR A 167 -2.40 -6.92 15.35
N PRO A 168 -2.01 -7.48 16.51
CA PRO A 168 -2.36 -6.92 17.81
C PRO A 168 -1.79 -5.51 18.02
N ASN A 169 -0.60 -5.20 17.48
CA ASN A 169 -0.04 -3.86 17.62
C ASN A 169 -0.84 -2.85 16.80
N GLN A 170 -1.18 -3.13 15.55
CA GLN A 170 -1.95 -2.21 14.73
C GLN A 170 -3.33 -1.90 15.34
N HIS A 171 -3.99 -2.90 15.92
CA HIS A 171 -5.25 -2.71 16.65
C HIS A 171 -5.07 -1.85 17.90
N ALA A 172 -4.03 -2.12 18.71
CA ALA A 172 -3.75 -1.34 19.90
C ALA A 172 -3.37 0.12 19.57
N LEU A 173 -2.66 0.34 18.46
CA LEU A 173 -2.31 1.67 17.98
C LEU A 173 -3.56 2.45 17.53
N ALA A 174 -4.47 1.80 16.82
CA ALA A 174 -5.75 2.42 16.43
C ALA A 174 -6.62 2.76 17.65
N GLN A 175 -6.61 1.93 18.69
CA GLN A 175 -7.34 2.18 19.95
C GLN A 175 -6.71 3.31 20.79
N GLN A 176 -5.39 3.34 20.91
CA GLN A 176 -4.69 4.35 21.72
C GLN A 176 -4.68 5.72 21.01
N PHE A 177 -4.40 5.74 19.71
CA PHE A 177 -4.29 6.96 18.91
C PHE A 177 -5.59 7.20 18.13
N GLY A 178 -5.53 7.30 16.81
CA GLY A 178 -6.70 7.44 15.96
C GLY A 178 -6.98 6.18 15.15
N LEU A 179 -8.26 5.83 15.01
CA LEU A 179 -8.75 4.90 14.00
C LEU A 179 -9.23 5.71 12.79
N TYR A 180 -8.56 5.54 11.66
CA TYR A 180 -8.84 6.29 10.42
C TYR A 180 -9.52 5.37 9.41
N ASP A 181 -10.83 5.54 9.22
CA ASP A 181 -11.67 4.58 8.46
C ASP A 181 -12.04 5.06 7.05
N ASN A 182 -11.43 6.17 6.60
CA ASN A 182 -11.74 6.83 5.33
C ASN A 182 -10.46 7.39 4.65
N THR A 183 -9.38 6.62 4.69
CA THR A 183 -8.09 6.94 4.04
C THR A 183 -7.85 6.07 2.81
N TYR A 184 -7.36 6.68 1.72
CA TYR A 184 -7.21 6.02 0.43
C TYR A 184 -5.79 6.10 -0.11
N ASP A 185 -5.29 4.96 -0.56
CA ASP A 185 -4.10 4.92 -1.40
C ASP A 185 -4.41 5.43 -2.79
N ILE A 186 -3.42 6.06 -3.39
CA ILE A 186 -3.56 6.63 -4.74
C ILE A 186 -2.80 5.75 -5.74
N GLY A 187 -1.74 5.09 -5.29
CA GLY A 187 -1.12 3.99 -6.04
C GLY A 187 -2.07 2.80 -6.11
N THR A 188 -2.10 2.16 -7.28
CA THR A 188 -2.85 0.90 -7.48
C THR A 188 -1.98 -0.34 -7.40
N ASN A 189 -0.68 -0.14 -7.21
CA ASN A 189 0.42 -1.10 -7.12
C ASN A 189 1.63 -0.40 -6.48
N SER A 190 2.68 -1.16 -6.15
CA SER A 190 3.79 -0.66 -5.36
C SER A 190 4.61 0.36 -6.13
N ALA A 191 4.80 0.15 -7.43
CA ALA A 191 5.54 1.07 -8.28
C ALA A 191 4.96 2.50 -8.21
N GLU A 192 3.63 2.59 -8.35
CA GLU A 192 2.90 3.84 -8.23
C GLU A 192 2.89 4.35 -6.79
N GLY A 193 2.62 3.47 -5.82
CA GLY A 193 2.51 3.80 -4.40
C GLY A 193 3.74 4.50 -3.85
N HIS A 194 4.91 3.93 -4.10
CA HIS A 194 6.19 4.51 -3.70
C HIS A 194 6.47 5.84 -4.42
N ASN A 195 6.12 5.97 -5.71
CA ASN A 195 6.20 7.26 -6.41
C ASN A 195 5.28 8.31 -5.76
N TRP A 196 4.04 7.96 -5.43
CA TRP A 196 3.10 8.84 -4.76
C TRP A 196 3.60 9.28 -3.38
N LEU A 197 4.16 8.36 -2.58
CA LEU A 197 4.67 8.69 -1.26
C LEU A 197 5.94 9.54 -1.32
N MET A 198 6.84 9.27 -2.27
CA MET A 198 8.13 9.96 -2.34
C MET A 198 8.09 11.24 -3.18
N GLN A 199 7.12 11.41 -4.08
CA GLN A 199 7.09 12.50 -5.06
C GLN A 199 5.77 13.26 -5.07
N ALA A 200 4.76 12.80 -4.30
CA ALA A 200 3.38 13.29 -4.32
C ALA A 200 2.75 13.34 -5.71
N ASP A 201 3.27 12.54 -6.64
CA ASP A 201 2.86 12.46 -8.04
C ASP A 201 3.39 11.17 -8.64
N ASN A 202 2.71 10.68 -9.67
CA ASN A 202 3.16 9.61 -10.52
C ASN A 202 3.25 10.16 -11.95
N PRO A 203 4.41 10.10 -12.62
CA PRO A 203 4.54 10.76 -13.91
C PRO A 203 3.67 10.07 -14.96
N GLU A 204 3.24 10.83 -15.97
CA GLU A 204 2.45 10.32 -17.11
C GLU A 204 3.08 9.08 -17.75
N TYR A 205 4.41 8.98 -17.76
CA TYR A 205 5.11 7.79 -18.22
C TYR A 205 4.63 6.55 -17.47
N THR A 206 4.65 6.59 -16.13
CA THR A 206 4.20 5.51 -15.27
C THR A 206 2.69 5.33 -15.31
N GLU A 207 1.90 6.41 -15.26
CA GLU A 207 0.43 6.31 -15.34
C GLU A 207 -0.04 5.68 -16.67
N SER A 208 0.66 5.94 -17.79
CA SER A 208 0.32 5.39 -19.11
C SER A 208 0.82 3.96 -19.35
N SER A 209 1.83 3.49 -18.60
CA SER A 209 2.35 2.12 -18.65
C SER A 209 2.03 1.29 -17.40
N ALA A 210 1.20 1.82 -16.50
CA ALA A 210 0.80 1.21 -15.24
C ALA A 210 0.39 -0.26 -15.41
N GLY A 211 1.05 -1.14 -14.67
CA GLY A 211 0.80 -2.59 -14.70
C GLY A 211 1.27 -3.32 -15.97
N GLU A 212 1.81 -2.63 -16.98
CA GLU A 212 2.38 -3.29 -18.17
C GLU A 212 3.85 -3.72 -17.95
N TYR A 213 4.64 -2.87 -17.29
CA TYR A 213 6.08 -3.05 -17.00
C TYR A 213 6.94 -3.64 -18.13
N LYS A 214 6.56 -3.41 -19.39
CA LYS A 214 7.23 -4.02 -20.57
C LYS A 214 8.65 -3.49 -20.80
N ARG A 215 8.94 -2.26 -20.38
CA ARG A 215 10.26 -1.63 -20.51
C ARG A 215 11.08 -1.83 -19.23
N SER A 216 10.51 -1.45 -18.09
CA SER A 216 11.17 -1.34 -16.80
C SER A 216 10.13 -1.33 -15.68
N TYR A 217 10.59 -1.64 -14.47
CA TYR A 217 9.89 -1.30 -13.23
C TYR A 217 10.26 0.14 -12.88
N ASP A 218 9.32 1.06 -13.08
CA ASP A 218 9.58 2.48 -13.26
C ASP A 218 9.45 3.31 -11.97
N THR A 219 10.11 2.83 -10.94
CA THR A 219 10.14 3.44 -9.60
C THR A 219 11.57 3.77 -9.19
N GLU A 220 12.42 2.80 -8.86
CA GLU A 220 13.70 3.08 -8.21
C GLU A 220 14.85 3.40 -9.18
N ASP A 221 14.88 2.74 -10.35
CA ASP A 221 16.02 2.75 -11.29
C ASP A 221 15.70 3.41 -12.65
N ASP A 222 14.44 3.72 -12.91
CA ASP A 222 14.03 4.35 -14.16
C ASP A 222 13.77 5.84 -13.98
N ALA A 223 14.68 6.67 -14.49
CA ALA A 223 14.56 8.12 -14.40
C ALA A 223 13.31 8.70 -15.09
N LEU A 224 12.63 7.93 -15.96
CA LEU A 224 11.33 8.36 -16.53
C LEU A 224 10.17 8.26 -15.53
N GLY A 225 10.32 7.44 -14.48
CA GLY A 225 9.43 7.36 -13.33
C GLY A 225 9.64 8.46 -12.30
N HIS A 226 10.58 9.38 -12.54
CA HIS A 226 10.94 10.44 -11.58
C HIS A 226 10.44 11.81 -12.03
N GLN A 227 9.86 12.52 -11.08
CA GLN A 227 9.42 13.89 -11.21
C GLN A 227 10.61 14.85 -11.20
N LYS A 228 10.60 15.81 -12.13
CA LYS A 228 11.62 16.86 -12.19
C LYS A 228 11.68 17.71 -10.92
N THR A 229 10.60 17.73 -10.15
CA THR A 229 10.43 18.52 -8.93
C THR A 229 11.14 17.90 -7.73
N GLY A 230 11.66 16.69 -7.90
CA GLY A 230 12.40 15.96 -6.89
C GLY A 230 11.50 15.12 -5.99
N PHE A 231 12.05 14.79 -4.83
CA PHE A 231 11.49 13.84 -3.89
C PHE A 231 11.40 14.44 -2.49
N LEU A 232 10.61 13.81 -1.62
CA LEU A 232 10.38 14.22 -0.24
C LEU A 232 11.70 14.39 0.53
N TRP A 233 12.68 13.50 0.34
CA TRP A 233 14.00 13.63 0.98
C TRP A 233 14.79 14.83 0.47
N THR A 234 14.76 15.10 -0.83
CA THR A 234 15.43 16.29 -1.39
C THR A 234 14.74 17.58 -0.94
N GLY A 235 13.40 17.56 -0.81
CA GLY A 235 12.62 18.65 -0.24
C GLY A 235 12.97 18.93 1.22
N ALA A 236 13.14 17.87 2.03
CA ALA A 236 13.61 17.97 3.40
C ALA A 236 15.03 18.58 3.48
N GLN A 237 15.97 18.10 2.66
CA GLN A 237 17.32 18.67 2.60
C GLN A 237 17.31 20.15 2.18
N ALA A 238 16.47 20.51 1.20
CA ALA A 238 16.30 21.90 0.76
C ALA A 238 15.72 22.81 1.86
N ALA A 239 14.89 22.26 2.74
CA ALA A 239 14.39 22.93 3.94
C ALA A 239 15.39 22.95 5.12
N GLY A 240 16.63 22.50 4.90
CA GLY A 240 17.68 22.45 5.91
C GLY A 240 17.46 21.35 6.96
N LYS A 241 16.74 20.29 6.61
CA LYS A 241 16.43 19.15 7.49
C LYS A 241 17.35 17.96 7.19
N SER A 242 17.72 17.22 8.24
CA SER A 242 18.42 15.95 8.08
C SER A 242 17.46 14.85 7.63
N VAL A 243 17.96 13.90 6.84
CA VAL A 243 17.18 12.76 6.34
C VAL A 243 17.94 11.47 6.60
N ARG A 244 17.21 10.40 6.91
CA ARG A 244 17.72 9.03 6.94
C ARG A 244 16.74 8.10 6.26
N ASP A 245 17.27 7.31 5.35
CA ASP A 245 16.50 6.32 4.60
C ASP A 245 16.85 4.90 5.07
N PHE A 246 15.81 4.15 5.44
CA PHE A 246 15.85 2.76 5.88
C PHE A 246 15.11 1.89 4.87
N GLY A 247 15.74 1.68 3.71
CA GLY A 247 15.28 0.72 2.70
C GLY A 247 14.27 1.27 1.70
N GLU A 248 13.71 2.46 1.91
CA GLU A 248 12.68 3.05 1.07
C GLU A 248 13.26 3.46 -0.29
N PHE A 249 12.58 3.07 -1.37
CA PHE A 249 12.95 3.44 -2.75
C PHE A 249 14.37 2.95 -3.18
N GLN A 250 14.94 1.97 -2.47
CA GLN A 250 16.23 1.35 -2.75
C GLN A 250 16.11 0.29 -3.86
N GLN A 251 17.11 0.20 -4.75
CA GLN A 251 17.05 -0.73 -5.88
C GLN A 251 17.88 -2.00 -5.69
N PHE A 252 19.11 -1.88 -5.18
CA PHE A 252 20.06 -2.99 -5.17
C PHE A 252 20.21 -3.57 -3.76
N LEU A 253 20.35 -4.89 -3.67
CA LEU A 253 20.60 -5.60 -2.43
C LEU A 253 21.71 -6.64 -2.62
N THR A 254 22.73 -6.57 -1.78
CA THR A 254 23.73 -7.64 -1.66
C THR A 254 23.49 -8.42 -0.38
N LYS A 255 23.36 -9.74 -0.51
CA LYS A 255 23.16 -10.68 0.62
C LYS A 255 24.35 -11.63 0.73
N PRO A 256 24.91 -11.85 1.94
CA PRO A 256 25.94 -12.87 2.13
C PRO A 256 25.35 -14.27 1.92
N SER A 257 26.20 -15.23 1.57
CA SER A 257 25.79 -16.62 1.46
C SER A 257 25.23 -17.11 2.80
N GLY A 258 24.10 -17.81 2.77
CA GLY A 258 23.43 -18.30 3.97
C GLY A 258 22.52 -17.29 4.67
N ALA A 259 22.32 -16.07 4.15
CA ALA A 259 21.29 -15.14 4.64
C ALA A 259 19.87 -15.57 4.21
N SER A 260 19.47 -16.78 4.59
CA SER A 260 18.09 -17.27 4.47
C SER A 260 17.19 -16.63 5.52
N TRP A 261 15.88 -16.69 5.30
CA TRP A 261 14.89 -16.21 6.27
C TRP A 261 15.13 -16.80 7.67
N GLN A 262 15.36 -18.11 7.77
CA GLN A 262 15.60 -18.81 9.04
C GLN A 262 16.84 -18.28 9.77
N ASN A 263 17.92 -18.05 9.02
CA ASN A 263 19.17 -17.59 9.59
C ASN A 263 19.07 -16.13 10.03
N LEU A 264 18.40 -15.28 9.25
CA LEU A 264 18.12 -13.89 9.61
C LEU A 264 17.19 -13.78 10.82
N TYR A 265 16.18 -14.65 10.91
CA TYR A 265 15.31 -14.75 12.08
C TYR A 265 16.10 -15.14 13.34
N CYS A 266 16.96 -16.16 13.25
CA CYS A 266 17.81 -16.55 14.38
C CYS A 266 18.83 -15.47 14.76
N ASP A 267 19.36 -14.76 13.76
CA ASP A 267 20.29 -13.66 13.98
C ASP A 267 19.58 -12.48 14.66
N ALA A 268 18.34 -12.15 14.28
CA ALA A 268 17.53 -11.15 14.97
C ALA A 268 17.35 -11.48 16.46
N LYS A 269 17.03 -12.74 16.79
CA LYS A 269 16.95 -13.20 18.19
C LYS A 269 18.29 -13.08 18.91
N ASN A 270 19.40 -13.38 18.23
CA ASN A 270 20.73 -13.25 18.82
C ASN A 270 21.11 -11.78 19.06
N MET A 271 20.83 -10.89 18.10
CA MET A 271 21.03 -9.44 18.25
C MET A 271 20.23 -8.90 19.43
N ASP A 272 18.96 -9.27 19.56
CA ASP A 272 18.11 -8.82 20.66
C ASP A 272 18.62 -9.30 22.03
N ALA A 273 19.04 -10.58 22.12
CA ALA A 273 19.51 -11.18 23.37
C ALA A 273 20.91 -10.70 23.80
N THR A 274 21.78 -10.34 22.86
CA THR A 274 23.21 -10.09 23.15
C THR A 274 23.66 -8.65 22.90
N GLY A 275 22.89 -7.87 22.13
CA GLY A 275 23.28 -6.55 21.64
C GLY A 275 24.40 -6.58 20.59
N GLN A 276 24.78 -7.75 20.07
CA GLN A 276 25.78 -7.86 19.01
C GLN A 276 25.23 -7.37 17.66
N GLY A 277 26.14 -6.95 16.77
CA GLY A 277 25.79 -6.69 15.38
C GLY A 277 25.43 -7.97 14.62
N THR A 278 24.74 -7.83 13.49
CA THR A 278 24.31 -8.94 12.64
C THR A 278 25.48 -9.82 12.18
N ALA A 279 25.27 -11.14 12.20
CA ALA A 279 26.17 -12.10 11.55
C ALA A 279 26.01 -12.14 10.02
N TYR A 280 24.94 -11.55 9.49
CA TYR A 280 24.59 -11.55 8.07
C TYR A 280 24.43 -10.12 7.53
N PRO A 281 25.51 -9.33 7.43
CA PRO A 281 25.42 -7.94 6.99
C PRO A 281 24.83 -7.85 5.57
N LEU A 282 23.69 -7.19 5.47
CA LEU A 282 23.03 -6.84 4.21
C LEU A 282 23.53 -5.47 3.76
N ASN A 283 23.57 -5.23 2.45
CA ASN A 283 23.93 -3.93 1.91
C ASN A 283 22.97 -3.51 0.80
N SER A 284 22.19 -2.47 1.06
CA SER A 284 21.32 -1.83 0.07
C SER A 284 21.99 -0.63 -0.58
N SER A 285 21.65 -0.34 -1.83
CA SER A 285 22.02 0.93 -2.46
C SER A 285 20.98 1.39 -3.47
N SER A 286 21.00 2.70 -3.76
CA SER A 286 20.14 3.31 -4.77
C SER A 286 20.97 3.88 -5.93
N PRO A 287 20.49 3.76 -7.19
CA PRO A 287 21.06 4.46 -8.33
C PRO A 287 20.84 5.97 -8.27
N ILE A 288 19.91 6.46 -7.43
CA ILE A 288 19.62 7.88 -7.23
C ILE A 288 20.65 8.46 -6.25
N PRO A 289 21.57 9.34 -6.69
CA PRO A 289 22.67 9.79 -5.83
C PRO A 289 22.20 10.53 -4.57
N SER A 290 21.11 11.31 -4.67
CA SER A 290 20.56 12.05 -3.53
C SER A 290 19.99 11.11 -2.46
N LEU A 291 19.29 10.04 -2.87
CA LEU A 291 18.77 9.02 -1.94
C LEU A 291 19.93 8.24 -1.32
N ASN A 292 20.85 7.73 -2.14
CA ASN A 292 21.99 6.94 -1.67
C ASN A 292 22.88 7.70 -0.68
N SER A 293 22.87 9.04 -0.70
CA SER A 293 23.60 9.89 0.25
C SER A 293 22.97 9.94 1.66
N VAL A 294 21.69 9.60 1.80
CA VAL A 294 20.94 9.62 3.06
C VAL A 294 20.55 8.21 3.54
N SER A 295 20.77 7.18 2.72
CA SER A 295 20.48 5.79 3.04
C SER A 295 21.40 5.24 4.12
N VAL A 296 20.84 4.36 4.95
CA VAL A 296 21.56 3.59 5.96
C VAL A 296 21.92 2.23 5.33
N PRO A 297 23.19 1.99 4.94
CA PRO A 297 23.54 0.88 4.04
C PRO A 297 23.15 -0.52 4.56
N GLY A 298 23.19 -0.71 5.88
CA GLY A 298 22.86 -1.98 6.53
C GLY A 298 21.38 -2.34 6.53
N PHE A 299 20.49 -1.39 6.22
CA PHE A 299 19.06 -1.64 6.22
C PHE A 299 18.61 -2.18 4.84
N PRO A 300 17.95 -3.35 4.80
CA PRO A 300 17.61 -4.02 3.54
C PRO A 300 16.38 -3.40 2.86
N LYS A 301 16.41 -3.30 1.53
CA LYS A 301 15.24 -3.00 0.69
C LYS A 301 14.15 -4.10 0.76
N PHE A 302 13.10 -3.96 -0.05
CA PHE A 302 12.12 -5.03 -0.31
C PHE A 302 12.76 -6.39 -0.61
N ASP A 303 12.45 -7.37 0.23
CA ASP A 303 12.74 -8.80 0.06
C ASP A 303 11.99 -9.56 1.16
N THR A 304 10.94 -10.31 0.81
CA THR A 304 10.11 -11.06 1.78
C THR A 304 10.85 -12.26 2.40
N SER A 305 12.08 -12.54 1.97
CA SER A 305 12.97 -13.49 2.65
C SER A 305 13.81 -12.87 3.77
N VAL A 306 13.70 -11.56 3.99
CA VAL A 306 14.24 -10.85 5.15
C VAL A 306 13.05 -10.55 6.08
N PRO A 307 13.02 -11.10 7.32
CA PRO A 307 11.93 -10.79 8.25
C PRO A 307 12.04 -9.34 8.77
N ASP A 308 10.91 -8.69 9.02
CA ASP A 308 10.86 -7.32 9.51
C ASP A 308 11.35 -7.23 10.96
N VAL A 309 11.28 -8.31 11.77
CA VAL A 309 11.99 -8.32 13.07
C VAL A 309 13.51 -8.22 12.94
N TYR A 310 14.09 -8.67 11.82
CA TYR A 310 15.51 -8.43 11.53
C TYR A 310 15.74 -6.95 11.16
N ARG A 311 14.88 -6.37 10.31
CA ARG A 311 14.92 -4.94 9.97
C ARG A 311 14.87 -4.07 11.23
N TYR A 312 13.98 -4.41 12.16
CA TYR A 312 13.88 -3.74 13.46
C TYR A 312 15.20 -3.76 14.23
N GLU A 313 15.88 -4.90 14.36
CA GLU A 313 17.13 -4.97 15.13
C GLU A 313 18.26 -4.15 14.48
N ILE A 314 18.35 -4.12 13.14
CA ILE A 314 19.29 -3.24 12.43
C ILE A 314 19.01 -1.77 12.71
N TRP A 315 17.74 -1.35 12.58
CA TRP A 315 17.35 0.02 12.87
C TRP A 315 17.53 0.39 14.34
N LYS A 316 17.18 -0.50 15.26
CA LYS A 316 17.30 -0.30 16.72
C LYS A 316 18.73 0.05 17.10
N GLN A 317 19.71 -0.70 16.63
CA GLN A 317 21.13 -0.44 16.90
C GLN A 317 21.57 0.92 16.35
N ASP A 318 21.10 1.26 15.15
CA ASP A 318 21.37 2.56 14.55
C ASP A 318 20.73 3.71 15.36
N PHE A 319 19.46 3.58 15.72
CA PHE A 319 18.70 4.58 16.46
C PHE A 319 19.29 4.83 17.85
N GLU A 320 19.72 3.78 18.56
CA GLU A 320 20.39 3.89 19.86
C GLU A 320 21.72 4.62 19.76
N LYS A 321 22.47 4.40 18.68
CA LYS A 321 23.78 5.02 18.46
C LYS A 321 23.66 6.47 18.00
N ASN A 322 22.77 6.75 17.07
CA ASN A 322 22.78 7.98 16.27
C ASN A 322 21.55 8.87 16.51
N GLY A 323 20.46 8.31 17.04
CA GLY A 323 19.16 8.98 17.11
C GLY A 323 18.51 9.18 15.72
N PRO A 324 17.31 9.79 15.70
CA PRO A 324 16.58 10.04 14.47
C PRO A 324 17.06 11.31 13.75
N ALA A 325 16.85 11.34 12.45
CA ALA A 325 16.88 12.58 11.66
C ALA A 325 15.55 13.34 11.75
N ASN A 326 15.46 14.48 11.07
CA ASN A 326 14.18 15.20 10.95
C ASN A 326 13.17 14.41 10.12
N LEU A 327 13.60 13.80 9.02
CA LEU A 327 12.82 12.84 8.23
C LEU A 327 13.48 11.47 8.28
N ASN A 328 12.71 10.44 8.60
CA ASN A 328 13.14 9.06 8.65
C ASN A 328 12.16 8.25 7.81
N MET A 329 12.63 7.57 6.76
CA MET A 329 11.80 6.83 5.81
C MET A 329 12.12 5.34 5.95
N PHE A 330 11.10 4.47 5.93
CA PHE A 330 11.25 3.03 6.11
C PHE A 330 10.42 2.28 5.10
N TRP A 331 10.94 1.12 4.67
CA TRP A 331 10.16 0.11 3.98
C TRP A 331 10.19 -1.20 4.77
N LEU A 332 9.03 -1.58 5.31
CA LEU A 332 8.79 -2.89 5.91
C LEU A 332 7.96 -3.70 4.92
N SER A 333 8.42 -4.90 4.56
CA SER A 333 7.91 -5.59 3.35
C SER A 333 7.35 -6.98 3.60
N SER A 334 7.43 -7.51 4.82
CA SER A 334 6.92 -8.86 5.10
C SER A 334 5.42 -8.94 4.84
N ASP A 335 4.68 -7.87 5.12
CA ASP A 335 3.24 -7.85 4.89
C ASP A 335 2.84 -7.83 3.42
N HIS A 336 3.75 -7.75 2.43
CA HIS A 336 3.45 -8.11 1.02
C HIS A 336 2.92 -9.54 0.92
N THR A 337 3.40 -10.41 1.82
CA THR A 337 3.24 -11.86 1.86
C THR A 337 3.99 -12.58 0.73
N GLY A 338 3.63 -13.82 0.40
CA GLY A 338 4.30 -14.56 -0.67
C GLY A 338 5.69 -15.13 -0.32
N GLY A 339 6.34 -14.63 0.74
CA GLY A 339 7.63 -15.10 1.24
C GLY A 339 7.64 -16.53 1.80
N PRO A 340 8.73 -16.91 2.50
CA PRO A 340 8.93 -18.28 2.98
C PRO A 340 7.94 -18.73 4.05
N ALA A 341 7.50 -17.84 4.93
CA ALA A 341 6.50 -18.11 5.97
C ALA A 341 5.06 -17.96 5.44
N GLY A 342 4.07 -18.44 6.18
CA GLY A 342 2.66 -18.26 5.84
C GLY A 342 2.23 -16.78 5.87
N PRO A 343 1.16 -16.37 5.16
CA PRO A 343 0.78 -14.97 5.06
C PRO A 343 0.45 -14.34 6.43
N ALA A 344 -0.28 -15.04 7.30
CA ALA A 344 -0.55 -14.56 8.66
C ALA A 344 0.73 -14.39 9.49
N ALA A 345 1.73 -15.27 9.32
CA ALA A 345 3.01 -15.16 10.02
C ALA A 345 3.83 -13.96 9.52
N GLN A 346 3.80 -13.68 8.22
CA GLN A 346 4.49 -12.53 7.63
C GLN A 346 3.85 -11.19 8.03
N VAL A 347 2.51 -11.12 8.05
CA VAL A 347 1.80 -9.92 8.54
C VAL A 347 2.02 -9.73 10.04
N ALA A 348 2.08 -10.81 10.83
CA ALA A 348 2.41 -10.73 12.26
C ALA A 348 3.88 -10.32 12.52
N ASP A 349 4.81 -10.71 11.65
CA ASP A 349 6.22 -10.28 11.69
C ASP A 349 6.33 -8.77 11.45
N ASN A 350 5.63 -8.26 10.44
CA ASN A 350 5.52 -6.83 10.16
C ASN A 350 4.83 -6.05 11.30
N ASP A 351 3.72 -6.57 11.84
CA ASP A 351 3.00 -5.97 12.97
C ASP A 351 3.89 -5.84 14.21
N LEU A 352 4.63 -6.91 14.55
CA LEU A 352 5.55 -6.90 15.68
C LEU A 352 6.70 -5.92 15.47
N ALA A 353 7.30 -5.89 14.27
CA ALA A 353 8.37 -4.95 13.96
C ALA A 353 7.88 -3.49 14.03
N THR A 354 6.72 -3.19 13.43
CA THR A 354 6.08 -1.87 13.49
C THR A 354 5.81 -1.45 14.93
N GLY A 355 5.18 -2.32 15.73
CA GLY A 355 4.92 -2.09 17.14
C GLY A 355 6.20 -1.81 17.93
N LYS A 356 7.25 -2.60 17.71
CA LYS A 356 8.56 -2.42 18.37
C LYS A 356 9.26 -1.12 17.96
N ILE A 357 9.16 -0.69 16.70
CA ILE A 357 9.69 0.61 16.25
C ILE A 357 8.98 1.74 17.01
N ILE A 358 7.66 1.71 17.06
CA ILE A 358 6.84 2.74 17.73
C ILE A 358 7.08 2.75 19.25
N ASP A 359 7.14 1.58 19.87
CA ASP A 359 7.49 1.41 21.29
C ASP A 359 8.85 2.04 21.59
N ARG A 360 9.87 1.73 20.79
CA ARG A 360 11.21 2.27 20.95
C ARG A 360 11.25 3.80 20.79
N ILE A 361 10.53 4.36 19.81
CA ILE A 361 10.47 5.81 19.62
C ILE A 361 9.74 6.48 20.79
N SER A 362 8.61 5.92 21.22
CA SER A 362 7.74 6.53 22.24
C SER A 362 8.34 6.49 23.65
N HIS A 363 9.19 5.49 23.95
CA HIS A 363 9.98 5.45 25.17
C HIS A 363 11.29 6.24 25.10
N SER A 364 11.62 6.83 23.95
CA SER A 364 12.85 7.60 23.78
C SER A 364 12.70 9.06 24.23
N LYS A 365 13.83 9.74 24.43
CA LYS A 365 13.87 11.20 24.68
C LYS A 365 13.33 12.05 23.52
N TYR A 366 13.14 11.46 22.34
CA TYR A 366 12.65 12.12 21.12
C TYR A 366 11.12 12.07 21.01
N TRP A 367 10.43 11.28 21.84
CA TRP A 367 8.97 11.09 21.74
C TRP A 367 8.19 12.39 21.74
N LYS A 368 8.54 13.31 22.65
CA LYS A 368 7.84 14.58 22.88
C LYS A 368 7.69 15.47 21.63
N ASP A 369 8.57 15.31 20.65
CA ASP A 369 8.60 16.05 19.39
C ASP A 369 8.69 15.12 18.18
N SER A 370 8.11 13.92 18.26
CA SER A 370 8.00 12.96 17.16
C SER A 370 6.57 12.83 16.62
N ALA A 371 6.45 12.56 15.33
CA ALA A 371 5.25 12.04 14.68
C ALA A 371 5.62 10.87 13.77
N ILE A 372 4.85 9.79 13.87
CA ILE A 372 5.04 8.57 13.10
C ILE A 372 3.79 8.38 12.24
N PHE A 373 4.00 8.16 10.96
CA PHE A 373 2.97 7.81 9.99
C PHE A 373 3.25 6.39 9.54
N VAL A 374 2.27 5.51 9.70
CA VAL A 374 2.30 4.13 9.17
C VAL A 374 1.27 4.06 8.07
N VAL A 375 1.70 3.70 6.87
CA VAL A 375 0.87 3.72 5.66
C VAL A 375 1.22 2.54 4.78
N GLU A 376 0.25 2.03 4.03
CA GLU A 376 0.51 1.12 2.91
C GLU A 376 0.99 1.93 1.68
N ASP A 377 1.80 1.32 0.85
CA ASP A 377 2.17 1.85 -0.47
C ASP A 377 0.97 1.81 -1.44
N ASP A 378 0.19 0.74 -1.38
CA ASP A 378 -1.09 0.56 -2.07
C ASP A 378 -2.00 -0.43 -1.33
N SER A 379 -3.18 -0.67 -1.90
CA SER A 379 -4.22 -1.56 -1.35
C SER A 379 -4.56 -2.73 -2.28
N GLN A 380 -3.69 -3.05 -3.24
CA GLN A 380 -3.90 -4.03 -4.31
C GLN A 380 -4.30 -5.42 -3.80
N ALA A 381 -3.82 -5.81 -2.61
CA ALA A 381 -3.90 -7.18 -2.14
C ALA A 381 -5.03 -7.48 -1.15
N GLY A 382 -6.24 -6.98 -1.46
CA GLY A 382 -7.42 -7.25 -0.64
C GLY A 382 -8.73 -6.87 -1.31
N LEU A 383 -9.80 -6.93 -0.52
CA LEU A 383 -11.08 -6.32 -0.86
C LEU A 383 -11.49 -5.44 0.30
N ASP A 384 -12.17 -4.36 -0.06
CA ASP A 384 -12.78 -3.44 0.89
C ASP A 384 -14.25 -3.23 0.51
N HIS A 385 -15.13 -3.10 1.50
CA HIS A 385 -16.57 -2.99 1.25
C HIS A 385 -16.99 -1.60 0.77
N VAL A 386 -16.17 -0.55 0.96
CA VAL A 386 -16.45 0.82 0.53
C VAL A 386 -15.81 1.07 -0.83
N ASP A 387 -14.49 0.87 -0.92
CA ASP A 387 -13.69 1.13 -2.11
C ASP A 387 -12.36 0.37 -2.01
N GLY A 388 -11.96 -0.30 -3.09
CA GLY A 388 -10.75 -1.10 -3.12
C GLY A 388 -9.44 -0.31 -2.98
N HIS A 389 -9.49 1.02 -2.93
CA HIS A 389 -8.34 1.89 -2.64
C HIS A 389 -8.21 2.24 -1.15
N ARG A 390 -9.21 1.88 -0.33
CA ARG A 390 -9.21 2.24 1.09
C ARG A 390 -8.19 1.39 1.85
N ALA A 391 -7.34 2.04 2.64
CA ALA A 391 -6.19 1.42 3.29
C ALA A 391 -6.09 1.82 4.77
N PRO A 392 -5.50 0.98 5.63
CA PRO A 392 -5.21 1.35 6.99
C PRO A 392 -4.11 2.42 7.03
N VAL A 393 -4.29 3.44 7.87
CA VAL A 393 -3.26 4.42 8.20
C VAL A 393 -3.22 4.62 9.71
N GLN A 394 -2.04 4.93 10.25
CA GLN A 394 -1.91 5.30 11.66
C GLN A 394 -1.07 6.57 11.79
N ILE A 395 -1.55 7.49 12.62
CA ILE A 395 -0.83 8.70 13.01
C ILE A 395 -0.56 8.62 14.50
N ILE A 396 0.71 8.46 14.85
CA ILE A 396 1.17 8.24 16.21
C ILE A 396 2.06 9.39 16.66
N SER A 397 1.63 10.12 17.68
CA SER A 397 2.37 11.25 18.24
C SER A 397 1.80 11.63 19.60
N PRO A 398 2.56 12.29 20.49
CA PRO A 398 1.95 12.99 21.61
C PRO A 398 0.93 14.03 21.14
N TRP A 399 1.11 14.56 19.93
CA TRP A 399 0.29 15.60 19.36
C TRP A 399 -0.84 15.07 18.46
N ALA A 400 -0.96 13.75 18.27
CA ALA A 400 -2.07 13.15 17.54
C ALA A 400 -3.35 13.17 18.40
N GLN A 401 -4.51 13.05 17.78
CA GLN A 401 -5.73 12.70 18.53
C GLN A 401 -5.62 11.28 19.09
N HIS A 402 -6.14 11.07 20.30
CA HIS A 402 -6.10 9.79 21.03
C HIS A 402 -7.52 9.32 21.33
N GLY A 403 -7.79 8.02 21.16
CA GLY A 403 -9.09 7.40 21.40
C GLY A 403 -10.21 7.93 20.49
N THR A 404 -9.90 8.30 19.25
CA THR A 404 -10.89 8.88 18.31
C THR A 404 -11.01 8.07 17.02
N VAL A 405 -12.22 8.01 16.47
CA VAL A 405 -12.46 7.59 15.09
C VAL A 405 -12.51 8.83 14.21
N ASP A 406 -11.69 8.87 13.16
CA ASP A 406 -11.62 9.95 12.19
C ASP A 406 -12.04 9.44 10.80
N SER A 407 -13.23 9.88 10.37
CA SER A 407 -13.82 9.54 9.07
C SER A 407 -13.67 10.65 8.02
N HIS A 408 -12.79 11.64 8.24
CA HIS A 408 -12.44 12.59 7.19
C HIS A 408 -11.79 11.86 6.01
N TYR A 409 -12.07 12.33 4.80
CA TYR A 409 -11.42 11.82 3.61
C TYR A 409 -9.94 12.22 3.64
N TYR A 410 -9.07 11.22 3.69
CA TYR A 410 -7.64 11.39 3.55
C TYR A 410 -7.09 10.54 2.43
N SER A 411 -5.91 10.90 1.97
CA SER A 411 -5.12 10.10 1.04
C SER A 411 -3.63 10.22 1.32
N GLN A 412 -2.83 9.39 0.67
CA GLN A 412 -1.37 9.48 0.71
C GLN A 412 -0.87 10.91 0.45
N ILE A 413 -1.45 11.65 -0.52
CA ILE A 413 -1.06 13.06 -0.76
C ILE A 413 -1.39 13.96 0.44
N THR A 414 -2.54 13.81 1.10
CA THR A 414 -2.86 14.62 2.29
C THR A 414 -1.88 14.37 3.44
N MET A 415 -1.39 13.13 3.56
CA MET A 415 -0.35 12.76 4.51
C MET A 415 1.00 13.38 4.14
N ILE A 416 1.46 13.25 2.88
CA ILE A 416 2.70 13.87 2.42
C ILE A 416 2.66 15.39 2.61
N ARG A 417 1.54 16.02 2.25
CA ARG A 417 1.30 17.45 2.48
C ARG A 417 1.36 17.84 3.96
N THR A 418 1.00 16.94 4.86
CA THR A 418 1.12 17.14 6.31
C THR A 418 2.57 17.07 6.78
N ILE A 419 3.32 16.07 6.29
CA ILE A 419 4.76 15.94 6.54
C ILE A 419 5.51 17.19 6.06
N GLU A 420 5.17 17.67 4.86
CA GLU A 420 5.74 18.89 4.31
C GLU A 420 5.53 20.09 5.22
N GLN A 421 4.31 20.26 5.75
CA GLN A 421 4.00 21.34 6.67
C GLN A 421 4.77 21.25 7.98
N ILE A 422 4.89 20.05 8.54
CA ILE A 422 5.64 19.80 9.78
C ILE A 422 7.12 20.17 9.59
N LEU A 423 7.72 19.73 8.48
CA LEU A 423 9.14 19.87 8.23
C LEU A 423 9.52 21.17 7.50
N GLY A 424 8.54 21.94 7.03
CA GLY A 424 8.76 23.16 6.24
C GLY A 424 9.25 22.86 4.82
N ILE A 425 8.91 21.70 4.27
CA ILE A 425 9.24 21.30 2.90
C ILE A 425 8.30 22.03 1.95
N HIS A 426 8.84 22.64 0.91
CA HIS A 426 7.99 23.19 -0.14
C HIS A 426 7.29 22.06 -0.91
N PRO A 427 5.97 22.17 -1.18
CA PRO A 427 5.26 21.22 -2.03
C PRO A 427 6.00 20.98 -3.34
N MET A 428 6.09 19.72 -3.73
CA MET A 428 6.85 19.30 -4.89
C MET A 428 6.08 19.64 -6.17
N ASN A 429 4.75 19.54 -6.19
CA ASN A 429 3.98 19.70 -7.42
C ASN A 429 2.60 20.38 -7.19
N GLN A 430 1.66 20.21 -8.12
CA GLN A 430 0.33 20.83 -8.03
C GLN A 430 -0.63 20.03 -7.14
N LYS A 431 -0.44 18.71 -7.04
CA LYS A 431 -1.31 17.77 -6.34
C LYS A 431 -1.16 17.96 -4.82
N ASP A 432 0.06 17.95 -4.29
CA ASP A 432 0.36 18.27 -2.88
C ASP A 432 0.10 19.76 -2.52
N SER A 433 0.37 20.70 -3.44
CA SER A 433 0.03 22.11 -3.23
C SER A 433 -1.47 22.34 -2.98
N ALA A 434 -2.31 21.55 -3.66
CA ALA A 434 -3.78 21.61 -3.54
C ALA A 434 -4.31 20.80 -2.35
N ALA A 435 -3.55 19.83 -1.85
CA ALA A 435 -3.99 18.97 -0.78
C ALA A 435 -4.15 19.72 0.55
N THR A 436 -5.17 19.31 1.30
CA THR A 436 -5.41 19.84 2.64
C THR A 436 -4.63 18.98 3.65
N PRO A 437 -3.75 19.58 4.48
CA PRO A 437 -3.07 18.83 5.54
C PRO A 437 -4.07 18.25 6.55
N MET A 438 -3.75 17.08 7.11
CA MET A 438 -4.52 16.30 8.09
C MET A 438 -4.53 16.97 9.48
N ARG A 439 -4.88 18.24 9.58
CA ARG A 439 -4.77 19.02 10.83
C ARG A 439 -5.69 18.50 11.93
N ASP A 440 -6.84 17.95 11.56
CA ASP A 440 -7.85 17.48 12.50
C ASP A 440 -7.42 16.17 13.21
N ALA A 441 -6.49 15.42 12.60
CA ALA A 441 -5.79 14.30 13.22
C ALA A 441 -4.80 14.71 14.34
N PHE A 442 -4.60 16.02 14.57
CA PHE A 442 -3.69 16.54 15.59
C PHE A 442 -4.39 17.46 16.60
N THR A 443 -3.88 17.46 17.83
CA THR A 443 -4.32 18.30 18.95
C THR A 443 -3.21 19.23 19.44
N ARG A 444 -3.60 20.37 20.01
CA ARG A 444 -2.67 21.33 20.64
C ARG A 444 -2.29 20.97 22.07
N ARG A 445 -2.88 19.91 22.64
CA ARG A 445 -2.61 19.44 24.00
C ARG A 445 -1.95 18.07 23.90
N PRO A 446 -0.62 17.98 24.12
CA PRO A 446 0.07 16.72 23.92
C PRO A 446 -0.29 15.72 25.03
N ASP A 447 -0.46 14.46 24.66
CA ASP A 447 -0.47 13.33 25.58
C ASP A 447 0.84 12.55 25.42
N TYR A 448 1.72 12.63 26.42
CA TYR A 448 3.03 12.00 26.36
C TYR A 448 3.03 10.51 26.74
N THR A 449 1.86 9.89 26.92
CA THR A 449 1.76 8.46 27.22
C THR A 449 2.43 7.67 26.09
N PRO A 450 3.48 6.87 26.40
CA PRO A 450 4.15 6.07 25.39
C PRO A 450 3.25 4.92 24.92
N PHE A 451 3.60 4.33 23.78
CA PHE A 451 3.01 3.07 23.33
C PHE A 451 3.90 1.92 23.79
N THR A 452 3.30 0.83 24.25
CA THR A 452 4.04 -0.40 24.59
C THR A 452 3.68 -1.48 23.59
N ALA A 453 4.68 -2.00 22.88
CA ALA A 453 4.48 -3.06 21.89
C ALA A 453 3.88 -4.32 22.54
N LEU A 454 2.92 -4.92 21.85
CA LEU A 454 2.33 -6.20 22.21
C LEU A 454 3.13 -7.34 21.56
N PRO A 455 3.32 -8.47 22.26
CA PRO A 455 3.92 -9.65 21.67
C PRO A 455 3.03 -10.20 20.55
N ASN A 456 3.63 -10.82 19.54
CA ASN A 456 2.90 -11.51 18.49
C ASN A 456 2.07 -12.66 19.08
N ARG A 457 0.81 -12.77 18.65
CA ARG A 457 -0.12 -13.87 19.00
C ARG A 457 -0.23 -14.93 17.89
N THR A 458 0.36 -14.63 16.74
CA THR A 458 0.56 -15.51 15.59
C THR A 458 2.04 -15.90 15.52
N SER A 459 2.34 -17.19 15.36
CA SER A 459 3.73 -17.66 15.27
C SER A 459 4.40 -17.12 14.01
N LEU A 460 5.55 -16.44 14.17
CA LEU A 460 6.30 -15.86 13.05
C LEU A 460 6.94 -16.91 12.14
N THR A 461 7.09 -18.14 12.64
CA THR A 461 7.68 -19.27 11.90
C THR A 461 6.65 -20.19 11.26
N ASP A 462 5.35 -19.87 11.38
CA ASP A 462 4.31 -20.72 10.83
C ASP A 462 4.37 -20.76 9.29
N GLY A 463 4.09 -21.92 8.71
CA GLY A 463 4.15 -22.15 7.26
C GLY A 463 5.54 -22.35 6.66
N LEU A 464 6.62 -22.25 7.44
CA LEU A 464 7.98 -22.57 6.94
C LEU A 464 8.12 -24.05 6.58
N LYS A 465 8.72 -24.34 5.41
CA LYS A 465 9.05 -25.71 4.98
C LYS A 465 10.13 -26.36 5.86
N THR A 466 11.09 -25.55 6.31
CA THR A 466 12.20 -25.97 7.17
C THR A 466 12.23 -25.09 8.41
N PRO A 467 12.11 -25.66 9.63
CA PRO A 467 12.21 -24.90 10.87
C PRO A 467 13.56 -24.19 11.02
N PRO A 468 13.62 -23.02 11.67
CA PRO A 468 14.87 -22.37 12.00
C PRO A 468 15.66 -23.14 13.07
N SER A 469 16.99 -23.06 13.00
CA SER A 469 17.89 -23.78 13.91
C SER A 469 17.80 -23.34 15.37
N CYS A 470 17.38 -22.09 15.61
CA CYS A 470 17.11 -21.52 16.93
C CYS A 470 15.71 -21.88 17.48
N GLY A 471 15.00 -22.81 16.85
CA GLY A 471 13.67 -23.28 17.25
C GLY A 471 12.53 -22.42 16.68
N VAL A 472 11.37 -23.05 16.55
CA VAL A 472 10.12 -22.39 16.11
C VAL A 472 9.69 -21.30 17.10
N ASP A 473 9.02 -20.30 16.59
CA ASP A 473 8.47 -19.20 17.38
C ASP A 473 7.35 -19.68 18.32
N ALA A 474 7.33 -19.12 19.54
CA ALA A 474 6.37 -19.41 20.58
C ALA A 474 5.53 -18.15 20.86
N PRO A 475 4.38 -17.97 20.18
CA PRO A 475 3.59 -16.76 20.29
C PRO A 475 2.91 -16.63 21.65
N ALA A 476 2.51 -15.41 22.01
CA ALA A 476 1.65 -15.15 23.16
C ALA A 476 0.25 -15.75 22.97
N ALA A 477 -0.50 -15.86 24.07
CA ALA A 477 -1.88 -16.34 24.01
C ALA A 477 -2.75 -15.42 23.13
N GLN A 478 -3.57 -16.03 22.28
CA GLN A 478 -4.58 -15.33 21.48
C GLN A 478 -5.67 -14.75 22.38
N ASP A 479 -6.24 -13.61 21.99
CA ASP A 479 -7.48 -13.12 22.58
C ASP A 479 -8.64 -14.01 22.11
N PRO A 480 -9.37 -14.68 23.02
CA PRO A 480 -10.49 -15.54 22.65
C PRO A 480 -11.70 -14.80 22.06
N LYS A 481 -11.75 -13.46 22.15
CA LYS A 481 -12.80 -12.62 21.56
C LYS A 481 -12.47 -12.19 20.13
N ALA A 482 -11.20 -12.17 19.76
CA ALA A 482 -10.74 -11.83 18.42
C ALA A 482 -10.82 -13.04 17.47
N ALA A 483 -10.79 -12.77 16.17
CA ALA A 483 -10.78 -13.82 15.15
C ALA A 483 -9.59 -14.78 15.34
N VAL A 484 -9.83 -16.08 15.20
CA VAL A 484 -8.79 -17.09 15.35
C VAL A 484 -7.81 -17.02 14.19
N VAL A 485 -6.52 -17.14 14.50
CA VAL A 485 -5.46 -17.16 13.48
C VAL A 485 -5.64 -18.37 12.54
N PRO A 486 -5.58 -18.17 11.22
CA PRO A 486 -5.68 -19.26 10.25
C PRO A 486 -4.59 -20.33 10.43
N SER A 487 -4.90 -21.58 10.11
CA SER A 487 -3.93 -22.67 10.11
C SER A 487 -3.22 -22.77 8.77
N THR A 488 -1.90 -22.82 8.77
CA THR A 488 -1.12 -23.12 7.56
C THR A 488 -1.26 -24.58 7.08
N LYS A 489 -2.00 -25.43 7.79
CA LYS A 489 -2.20 -26.84 7.42
C LYS A 489 -3.13 -26.96 6.22
N VAL A 490 -2.58 -27.47 5.12
CA VAL A 490 -3.35 -27.79 3.91
C VAL A 490 -4.17 -29.09 4.13
N PRO A 491 -5.50 -29.05 3.95
CA PRO A 491 -6.33 -30.25 4.00
C PRO A 491 -5.87 -31.33 3.01
N ALA A 492 -6.09 -32.61 3.34
CA ALA A 492 -5.58 -33.72 2.53
C ALA A 492 -6.08 -33.70 1.07
N ASP A 493 -7.35 -33.32 0.86
CA ASP A 493 -7.98 -33.20 -0.47
C ASP A 493 -7.51 -31.95 -1.25
N LYS A 494 -6.86 -30.99 -0.58
CA LYS A 494 -6.36 -29.75 -1.18
C LYS A 494 -4.85 -29.77 -1.46
N LYS A 495 -4.12 -30.83 -1.08
CA LYS A 495 -2.67 -30.91 -1.25
C LYS A 495 -2.20 -30.71 -2.69
N SER A 496 -2.87 -31.34 -3.66
CA SER A 496 -2.52 -31.18 -5.08
C SER A 496 -2.74 -29.75 -5.58
N LEU A 497 -3.82 -29.10 -5.12
CA LEU A 497 -4.11 -27.72 -5.47
C LEU A 497 -3.08 -26.76 -4.84
N ALA A 498 -2.76 -26.94 -3.55
CA ALA A 498 -1.73 -26.15 -2.88
C ALA A 498 -0.36 -26.34 -3.51
N ALA A 499 -0.02 -27.54 -3.99
CA ALA A 499 1.22 -27.79 -4.73
C ALA A 499 1.27 -27.02 -6.07
N ALA A 500 0.14 -26.89 -6.77
CA ALA A 500 0.07 -26.08 -7.99
C ALA A 500 0.27 -24.59 -7.70
N TRP A 501 -0.30 -24.09 -6.60
CA TRP A 501 -0.06 -22.74 -6.11
C TRP A 501 1.39 -22.50 -5.66
N ASP A 502 2.02 -23.47 -5.00
CA ASP A 502 3.44 -23.43 -4.64
C ASP A 502 4.34 -23.35 -5.88
N ALA A 503 4.02 -24.10 -6.93
CA ALA A 503 4.75 -24.05 -8.20
C ALA A 503 4.60 -22.66 -8.85
N TRP A 504 3.38 -22.14 -8.97
CA TRP A 504 3.13 -20.79 -9.45
C TRP A 504 3.91 -19.74 -8.65
N LYS A 505 3.84 -19.80 -7.31
CA LYS A 505 4.51 -18.86 -6.41
C LYS A 505 6.03 -18.81 -6.62
N SER A 506 6.64 -19.96 -6.93
CA SER A 506 8.09 -20.05 -7.15
C SER A 506 8.59 -19.24 -8.35
N GLU A 507 7.69 -18.84 -9.25
CA GLU A 507 8.00 -18.05 -10.45
C GLU A 507 7.81 -16.54 -10.23
N GLN A 508 7.24 -16.10 -9.10
CA GLN A 508 6.72 -14.73 -8.92
C GLN A 508 7.72 -13.70 -8.38
N ARG A 509 9.03 -14.00 -8.33
CA ARG A 509 10.08 -13.07 -7.88
C ARG A 509 9.79 -12.34 -6.54
N LEU A 510 9.17 -13.04 -5.58
CA LEU A 510 8.82 -12.46 -4.27
C LEU A 510 10.01 -12.38 -3.29
N THR A 511 11.09 -13.10 -3.56
CA THR A 511 12.23 -13.27 -2.64
C THR A 511 13.57 -13.19 -3.35
N GLY A 512 14.62 -12.85 -2.59
CA GLY A 512 16.01 -12.89 -3.05
C GLY A 512 16.49 -11.59 -3.72
N PRO A 513 17.70 -11.57 -4.29
CA PRO A 513 18.33 -10.35 -4.79
C PRO A 513 17.63 -9.72 -6.01
N HIS A 514 16.69 -10.44 -6.62
CA HIS A 514 15.89 -9.98 -7.76
C HIS A 514 14.41 -9.87 -7.41
N ALA A 515 14.10 -9.73 -6.12
CA ALA A 515 12.73 -9.55 -5.65
C ALA A 515 12.10 -8.27 -6.24
N VAL A 516 10.85 -8.36 -6.67
CA VAL A 516 10.07 -7.26 -7.27
C VAL A 516 8.63 -7.34 -6.73
N PRO A 517 8.10 -6.29 -6.08
CA PRO A 517 6.76 -6.30 -5.48
C PRO A 517 5.64 -6.65 -6.46
N ASP A 518 5.53 -5.94 -7.58
CA ASP A 518 4.38 -6.07 -8.52
C ASP A 518 4.57 -7.13 -9.62
N TYR A 519 5.50 -8.08 -9.46
CA TYR A 519 5.70 -9.09 -10.50
C TYR A 519 4.56 -10.11 -10.56
N ALA A 520 3.95 -10.42 -9.41
CA ALA A 520 2.83 -11.35 -9.33
C ALA A 520 1.55 -10.72 -9.87
N ASN A 521 0.73 -11.49 -10.59
CA ASN A 521 -0.60 -11.02 -10.97
C ASN A 521 -1.46 -10.79 -9.70
N PRO A 522 -2.07 -9.60 -9.52
CA PRO A 522 -2.79 -9.26 -8.30
C PRO A 522 -3.97 -10.17 -8.03
N ALA A 523 -4.74 -10.53 -9.07
CA ALA A 523 -5.87 -11.44 -8.89
C ALA A 523 -5.37 -12.79 -8.36
N GLN A 524 -4.32 -13.36 -8.95
CA GLN A 524 -3.76 -14.63 -8.47
C GLN A 524 -3.23 -14.52 -7.04
N MET A 525 -2.52 -13.44 -6.71
CA MET A 525 -1.97 -13.22 -5.37
C MET A 525 -3.08 -13.11 -4.32
N ASN A 526 -4.16 -12.37 -4.61
CA ASN A 526 -5.29 -12.18 -3.70
C ASN A 526 -6.01 -13.50 -3.39
N HIS A 527 -6.18 -14.34 -4.41
CA HIS A 527 -6.77 -15.66 -4.22
C HIS A 527 -5.85 -16.56 -3.41
N LEU A 528 -4.54 -16.58 -3.68
CA LEU A 528 -3.58 -17.37 -2.91
C LEU A 528 -3.63 -17.00 -1.43
N THR A 529 -3.49 -15.71 -1.13
CA THR A 529 -3.51 -15.19 0.24
C THR A 529 -4.83 -15.55 0.92
N TRP A 530 -5.97 -15.32 0.25
CA TRP A 530 -7.29 -15.69 0.78
C TRP A 530 -7.42 -17.18 1.08
N TYR A 531 -6.99 -18.06 0.17
CA TYR A 531 -7.07 -19.49 0.40
C TYR A 531 -6.20 -19.93 1.57
N GLN A 532 -5.01 -19.35 1.71
CA GLN A 532 -4.11 -19.63 2.84
C GLN A 532 -4.68 -19.12 4.17
N THR A 533 -5.29 -17.93 4.19
CA THR A 533 -5.92 -17.35 5.39
C THR A 533 -7.28 -17.97 5.71
N HIS A 534 -7.83 -18.79 4.82
CA HIS A 534 -9.09 -19.51 5.05
C HIS A 534 -8.93 -21.03 5.00
N ASN A 535 -7.73 -21.55 5.25
CA ASN A 535 -7.43 -22.99 5.35
C ASN A 535 -7.90 -23.80 4.14
N TRP A 536 -7.90 -23.19 2.94
CA TRP A 536 -8.41 -23.79 1.70
C TRP A 536 -9.87 -24.24 1.77
N ALA A 537 -10.64 -23.67 2.71
CA ALA A 537 -12.02 -24.07 3.00
C ALA A 537 -13.06 -23.17 2.34
N ARG A 538 -12.70 -21.95 1.96
CA ARG A 538 -13.63 -20.97 1.38
C ARG A 538 -13.17 -20.54 -0.03
N PRO A 539 -14.10 -20.42 -1.00
CA PRO A 539 -13.83 -19.72 -2.25
C PRO A 539 -13.54 -18.24 -1.96
N TYR A 540 -12.88 -17.55 -2.89
CA TYR A 540 -12.66 -16.12 -2.80
C TYR A 540 -14.01 -15.36 -2.82
N PRO A 541 -14.16 -14.20 -2.14
CA PRO A 541 -15.46 -13.54 -2.03
C PRO A 541 -16.09 -13.28 -3.40
N GLY A 542 -17.39 -13.59 -3.50
CA GLY A 542 -18.14 -13.51 -4.75
C GLY A 542 -18.05 -14.74 -5.66
N GLU A 543 -17.18 -15.71 -5.34
CA GLU A 543 -16.97 -16.90 -6.15
C GLU A 543 -17.63 -18.16 -5.58
N LYS A 544 -17.90 -19.14 -6.45
CA LYS A 544 -18.59 -20.38 -6.08
C LYS A 544 -17.67 -21.55 -5.76
N LYS A 545 -16.37 -21.44 -6.10
CA LYS A 545 -15.39 -22.52 -5.94
C LYS A 545 -13.98 -21.94 -5.76
N ILE A 546 -13.07 -22.78 -5.26
CA ILE A 546 -11.64 -22.47 -5.21
C ILE A 546 -11.02 -22.83 -6.57
N TYR A 547 -10.18 -21.93 -7.09
CA TYR A 547 -9.52 -22.05 -8.38
C TYR A 547 -8.06 -22.50 -8.26
N ALA A 548 -7.57 -23.22 -9.28
CA ALA A 548 -6.14 -23.38 -9.51
C ALA A 548 -5.56 -22.08 -10.12
N PRO A 549 -4.24 -21.84 -10.04
CA PRO A 549 -3.64 -20.56 -10.45
C PRO A 549 -4.05 -20.11 -11.85
N ASN A 550 -4.05 -21.02 -12.83
CA ASN A 550 -4.36 -20.72 -14.23
C ASN A 550 -5.86 -20.50 -14.51
N ASP A 551 -6.72 -20.91 -13.57
CA ASP A 551 -8.17 -20.79 -13.71
C ASP A 551 -8.74 -19.56 -12.98
N VAL A 552 -7.90 -18.79 -12.29
CA VAL A 552 -8.33 -17.60 -11.55
C VAL A 552 -8.90 -16.56 -12.52
N PRO A 553 -10.13 -16.06 -12.29
CA PRO A 553 -10.67 -14.94 -13.06
C PRO A 553 -9.76 -13.71 -12.94
N GLY A 554 -9.30 -13.18 -14.09
CA GLY A 554 -8.37 -12.04 -14.11
C GLY A 554 -6.88 -12.40 -14.12
N ALA A 555 -6.52 -13.69 -14.07
CA ALA A 555 -5.12 -14.16 -14.17
C ALA A 555 -4.44 -13.92 -15.54
N PHE A 556 -5.18 -13.42 -16.53
CA PHE A 556 -4.69 -13.22 -17.89
C PHE A 556 -4.50 -11.73 -18.21
N ILE A 557 -3.24 -11.31 -18.29
CA ILE A 557 -2.85 -10.14 -19.07
C ILE A 557 -2.76 -10.62 -20.53
N PRO A 558 -3.54 -10.07 -21.48
CA PRO A 558 -3.44 -10.51 -22.86
C PRO A 558 -2.01 -10.48 -23.37
N SER A 559 -1.64 -11.50 -24.14
CA SER A 559 -0.39 -11.48 -24.90
C SER A 559 -0.32 -10.21 -25.74
N ALA A 560 0.88 -9.72 -25.99
CA ALA A 560 1.14 -8.73 -27.01
C ALA A 560 0.75 -9.29 -28.40
N GLU A 561 -0.53 -9.26 -28.74
CA GLU A 561 -0.91 -8.91 -30.11
C GLU A 561 -0.71 -7.41 -30.23
N SER A 562 0.55 -7.01 -30.36
CA SER A 562 0.92 -5.76 -30.98
C SER A 562 0.20 -5.72 -32.32
N ASP A 563 -0.56 -4.66 -32.54
CA ASP A 563 -1.13 -4.27 -33.82
C ASP A 563 -0.13 -4.57 -34.96
N GLY A 564 -0.50 -5.54 -35.81
CA GLY A 564 -0.04 -5.64 -37.19
C GLY A 564 -1.09 -5.08 -38.13
#